data_AF-A0A7W0M278-F1
#
_entry.id   AF-A0A7W0M278-F1
#
_cell.length_a   1.000
_cell.length_b   1.000
_cell.length_c   1.000
_cell.angle_alpha   90.00
_cell.angle_beta   90.00
_cell.angle_gamma   90.00
#
_symmetry.space_group_name_H-M   'P 1'
#
loop_
_entity.id
_entity.type
_entity.pdbx_description
1 polymer ?
#
loop_
_entity_poly.entity_id
_entity_poly.type
_entity_poly.pdbx_seq_one_letter_code
_entity_poly.pdbx_strand_id
1 'polypeptide(L)'
;MRIRRLILPVFATAMLLAPAASASVEGDIPAVTETSYVELKAPQPDWYTSQLHSRVLRAADRGEGVAIPEGVDYPTSGLAFTGIRPGSWIISPAGCTANFVFGSARDYFIGTAGHCADVGDEVTVVAAPGVLMNIGTTVKSVDRGVGNDFALIDVRPSMEQFVTPSMAYFGGPTAAGSPQPGDVVEHSGHGLVLGTGGTPRAGVVVYRGNGDGGDAFAWVGAASPGDSGSAVRLANGRAAGDLTHLVVGGEYLPGDVAGTTIARMLKIAGKPLATAPDGPDPTY
;
A
#
# COMPACT_ATOMS: atom_id res chain seq x y z
N MET A 1 58.73 20.71 -52.50
CA MET A 1 58.45 21.23 -51.14
C MET A 1 58.00 22.69 -51.25
N ARG A 2 56.68 22.92 -51.30
CA ARG A 2 56.03 24.24 -51.19
C ARG A 2 54.56 23.98 -50.82
N ILE A 3 54.18 24.38 -49.61
CA ILE A 3 52.85 24.27 -49.03
C ILE A 3 51.91 25.21 -49.81
N ARG A 4 50.84 24.67 -50.41
CA ARG A 4 49.69 25.47 -50.87
C ARG A 4 48.53 25.21 -49.92
N ARG A 5 48.21 26.22 -49.11
CA ARG A 5 47.01 26.28 -48.27
C ARG A 5 45.79 26.34 -49.20
N LEU A 6 44.93 25.32 -49.14
CA LEU A 6 43.62 25.35 -49.77
C LEU A 6 42.67 26.10 -48.83
N ILE A 7 42.19 27.25 -49.26
CA ILE A 7 41.12 28.02 -48.60
C ILE A 7 39.80 27.43 -49.09
N LEU A 8 39.04 26.75 -48.22
CA LEU A 8 37.64 26.44 -48.46
C LEU A 8 36.76 27.60 -47.97
N PRO A 9 35.75 28.04 -48.74
CA PRO A 9 34.82 29.06 -48.28
C PRO A 9 33.87 28.47 -47.23
N VAL A 10 33.79 29.13 -46.08
CA VAL A 10 32.75 28.90 -45.06
C VAL A 10 31.47 29.52 -45.60
N PHE A 11 30.48 28.69 -45.93
CA PHE A 11 29.11 29.15 -46.11
C PHE A 11 28.52 29.45 -44.73
N ALA A 12 28.42 30.74 -44.38
CA ALA A 12 27.64 31.20 -43.24
C ALA A 12 26.16 31.17 -43.61
N THR A 13 25.44 30.15 -43.17
CA THR A 13 23.97 30.14 -43.23
C THR A 13 23.47 31.08 -42.14
N ALA A 14 22.97 32.25 -42.54
CA ALA A 14 22.24 33.13 -41.64
C ALA A 14 20.91 32.46 -41.25
N MET A 15 20.85 31.88 -40.06
CA MET A 15 19.58 31.55 -39.42
C MET A 15 18.88 32.86 -39.08
N LEU A 16 17.79 33.16 -39.78
CA LEU A 16 16.84 34.18 -39.35
C LEU A 16 16.26 33.75 -37.99
N LEU A 17 16.67 34.43 -36.93
CA LEU A 17 15.97 34.44 -35.65
C LEU A 17 14.62 35.12 -35.86
N ALA A 18 13.58 34.34 -36.09
CA ALA A 18 12.22 34.81 -35.86
C ALA A 18 12.04 35.01 -34.35
N PRO A 19 11.48 36.13 -33.87
CA PRO A 19 11.14 36.28 -32.47
C PRO A 19 10.14 35.18 -32.10
N ALA A 20 10.48 34.35 -31.12
CA ALA A 20 9.53 33.44 -30.53
C ALA A 20 8.42 34.28 -29.90
N ALA A 21 7.27 34.32 -30.57
CA ALA A 21 6.05 34.83 -29.96
C ALA A 21 5.78 33.97 -28.73
N SER A 22 5.94 34.54 -27.55
CA SER A 22 5.44 33.96 -26.31
C SER A 22 3.93 33.91 -26.44
N ALA A 23 3.40 32.76 -26.86
CA ALA A 23 1.99 32.48 -26.75
C ALA A 23 1.70 32.29 -25.26
N SER A 24 1.23 33.35 -24.60
CA SER A 24 0.53 33.22 -23.33
C SER A 24 -0.71 32.39 -23.62
N VAL A 25 -0.68 31.12 -23.25
CA VAL A 25 -1.91 30.32 -23.20
C VAL A 25 -2.63 30.76 -21.93
N GLU A 26 -3.42 31.82 -22.04
CA GLU A 26 -4.55 32.06 -21.13
C GLU A 26 -5.62 31.04 -21.49
N GLY A 27 -5.37 29.79 -21.08
CA GLY A 27 -6.41 28.80 -20.93
C GLY A 27 -6.65 28.67 -19.44
N ASP A 28 -7.85 29.02 -18.98
CA ASP A 28 -8.36 28.50 -17.71
C ASP A 28 -8.25 26.97 -17.81
N ILE A 29 -7.20 26.40 -17.20
CA ILE A 29 -7.24 24.98 -16.87
C ILE A 29 -8.37 24.90 -15.86
N PRO A 30 -9.50 24.24 -16.17
CA PRO A 30 -10.56 24.11 -15.20
C PRO A 30 -9.93 23.47 -13.97
N ALA A 31 -9.94 24.19 -12.85
CA ALA A 31 -9.53 23.61 -11.59
C ALA A 31 -10.40 22.35 -11.43
N VAL A 32 -9.75 21.18 -11.32
CA VAL A 32 -10.43 19.92 -11.00
C VAL A 32 -10.90 20.09 -9.56
N THR A 33 -12.06 20.70 -9.41
CA THR A 33 -12.63 21.15 -8.14
C THR A 33 -13.45 20.05 -7.48
N GLU A 34 -13.92 19.07 -8.25
CA GLU A 34 -14.58 17.89 -7.74
C GLU A 34 -13.55 16.88 -7.24
N THR A 35 -13.62 16.60 -5.93
CA THR A 35 -12.87 15.51 -5.30
C THR A 35 -13.30 14.19 -5.92
N SER A 36 -12.33 13.49 -6.49
CA SER A 36 -12.54 12.19 -7.13
C SER A 36 -11.34 11.28 -6.86
N TYR A 37 -11.65 10.04 -6.52
CA TYR A 37 -10.68 9.02 -6.17
C TYR A 37 -11.27 7.63 -6.45
N VAL A 38 -10.38 6.64 -6.54
CA VAL A 38 -10.77 5.24 -6.72
C VAL A 38 -10.05 4.35 -5.71
N GLU A 39 -10.76 3.35 -5.20
CA GLU A 39 -10.17 2.30 -4.38
C GLU A 39 -9.18 1.47 -5.19
N LEU A 40 -8.12 1.03 -4.52
CA LEU A 40 -7.11 0.15 -5.10
C LEU A 40 -7.37 -1.33 -4.78
N LYS A 41 -8.63 -1.72 -4.58
CA LYS A 41 -9.02 -3.13 -4.38
C LYS A 41 -8.93 -3.90 -5.69
N ALA A 42 -8.35 -5.10 -5.64
CA ALA A 42 -8.35 -6.04 -6.74
C ALA A 42 -9.32 -7.20 -6.49
N PRO A 43 -9.77 -7.90 -7.55
CA PRO A 43 -10.59 -9.09 -7.37
C PRO A 43 -9.82 -10.20 -6.66
N GLN A 44 -10.55 -11.03 -5.91
CA GLN A 44 -10.04 -12.31 -5.42
C GLN A 44 -9.60 -13.17 -6.63
N PRO A 45 -8.46 -13.88 -6.57
CA PRO A 45 -8.03 -14.73 -7.67
C PRO A 45 -9.00 -15.88 -7.94
N ASP A 46 -9.31 -16.14 -9.22
CA ASP A 46 -10.27 -17.18 -9.65
C ASP A 46 -9.88 -18.60 -9.21
N TRP A 47 -8.58 -18.85 -9.02
CA TRP A 47 -8.07 -20.14 -8.53
C TRP A 47 -8.35 -20.37 -7.03
N TYR A 48 -8.68 -19.32 -6.27
CA TYR A 48 -9.08 -19.42 -4.87
C TYR A 48 -10.57 -19.80 -4.75
N THR A 49 -10.85 -21.07 -5.06
CA THR A 49 -12.21 -21.64 -5.07
C THR A 49 -12.79 -21.81 -3.66
N SER A 50 -14.12 -21.94 -3.55
CA SER A 50 -14.80 -22.24 -2.26
C SER A 50 -14.33 -23.55 -1.61
N GLN A 51 -13.92 -24.54 -2.42
CA GLN A 51 -13.35 -25.79 -1.91
C GLN A 51 -11.97 -25.56 -1.30
N LEU A 52 -11.11 -24.77 -1.96
CA LEU A 52 -9.82 -24.39 -1.41
C LEU A 52 -9.99 -23.53 -0.16
N HIS A 53 -10.90 -22.56 -0.17
CA HIS A 53 -11.24 -21.76 0.99
C HIS A 53 -11.65 -22.62 2.20
N SER A 54 -12.56 -23.56 2.01
CA SER A 54 -12.98 -24.50 3.07
C SER A 54 -11.82 -25.34 3.62
N ARG A 55 -10.85 -25.71 2.77
CA ARG A 55 -9.64 -26.42 3.21
C ARG A 55 -8.74 -25.52 4.05
N VAL A 56 -8.55 -24.26 3.63
CA VAL A 56 -7.72 -23.28 4.35
C VAL A 56 -8.32 -23.00 5.73
N LEU A 57 -9.63 -22.81 5.84
CA LEU A 57 -10.31 -22.64 7.13
C LEU A 57 -10.06 -23.81 8.08
N ARG A 58 -10.26 -25.04 7.62
CA ARG A 58 -10.02 -26.24 8.45
C ARG A 58 -8.56 -26.39 8.85
N ALA A 59 -7.62 -25.99 8.00
CA ALA A 59 -6.19 -25.99 8.35
C ALA A 59 -5.91 -24.94 9.42
N ALA A 60 -6.55 -23.77 9.30
CA ALA A 60 -6.34 -22.69 10.23
C ALA A 60 -6.78 -23.00 11.67
N ASP A 61 -7.84 -23.79 11.84
CA ASP A 61 -8.28 -24.28 13.16
C ASP A 61 -7.20 -25.12 13.88
N ARG A 62 -6.24 -25.69 13.13
CA ARG A 62 -5.09 -26.44 13.67
C ARG A 62 -3.79 -25.63 13.69
N GLY A 63 -3.82 -24.36 13.29
CA GLY A 63 -2.62 -23.51 13.15
C GLY A 63 -1.76 -23.89 11.95
N GLU A 64 -2.36 -24.46 10.91
CA GLU A 64 -1.67 -24.94 9.71
C GLU A 64 -1.99 -24.06 8.49
N GLY A 65 -1.02 -23.94 7.58
CA GLY A 65 -1.23 -23.39 6.25
C GLY A 65 -1.59 -24.47 5.23
N VAL A 66 -2.02 -24.04 4.04
CA VAL A 66 -2.30 -24.91 2.89
C VAL A 66 -1.46 -24.48 1.72
N ALA A 67 -0.84 -25.43 1.03
CA ALA A 67 -0.10 -25.13 -0.20
C ALA A 67 -1.02 -24.50 -1.27
N ILE A 68 -0.54 -23.44 -1.91
CA ILE A 68 -1.12 -22.89 -3.13
C ILE A 68 -1.16 -24.02 -4.19
N PRO A 69 -2.26 -24.16 -4.97
CA PRO A 69 -2.34 -25.18 -6.01
C PRO A 69 -1.18 -25.09 -7.02
N GLU A 70 -0.67 -26.24 -7.46
CA GLU A 70 0.38 -26.27 -8.47
C GLU A 70 -0.09 -25.64 -9.79
N GLY A 71 0.82 -24.95 -10.48
CA GLY A 71 0.58 -24.38 -11.81
C GLY A 71 -0.25 -23.10 -11.84
N VAL A 72 -0.64 -22.54 -10.70
CA VAL A 72 -1.26 -21.20 -10.67
C VAL A 72 -0.17 -20.13 -10.68
N ASP A 73 -0.38 -19.10 -11.50
CA ASP A 73 0.46 -17.92 -11.46
C ASP A 73 0.03 -17.03 -10.28
N TYR A 74 1.00 -16.63 -9.48
CA TYR A 74 0.78 -15.70 -8.38
C TYR A 74 2.03 -14.84 -8.18
N PRO A 75 1.90 -13.57 -7.78
CA PRO A 75 3.04 -12.67 -7.73
C PRO A 75 3.93 -13.05 -6.54
N THR A 76 5.19 -13.35 -6.83
CA THR A 76 6.12 -14.00 -5.89
C THR A 76 7.08 -13.06 -5.17
N SER A 77 7.24 -11.80 -5.60
CA SER A 77 8.41 -11.01 -5.15
C SER A 77 8.28 -10.37 -3.77
N GLY A 78 7.06 -10.23 -3.27
CA GLY A 78 6.76 -9.80 -1.90
C GLY A 78 6.71 -10.94 -0.89
N LEU A 79 6.79 -12.18 -1.37
CA LEU A 79 6.53 -13.38 -0.58
C LEU A 79 7.79 -14.00 0.03
N ALA A 80 8.97 -13.40 -0.17
CA ALA A 80 10.21 -13.83 0.50
C ALA A 80 10.16 -13.65 2.03
N PHE A 81 9.06 -13.11 2.57
CA PHE A 81 8.87 -12.82 3.98
C PHE A 81 7.70 -13.66 4.51
N THR A 82 7.92 -14.32 5.64
CA THR A 82 7.02 -15.37 6.15
C THR A 82 6.09 -14.89 7.28
N GLY A 83 4.94 -15.52 7.45
CA GLY A 83 3.99 -15.20 8.51
C GLY A 83 3.02 -14.06 8.19
N ILE A 84 2.32 -13.63 9.24
CA ILE A 84 1.22 -12.67 9.20
C ILE A 84 1.81 -11.31 9.56
N ARG A 85 1.96 -10.43 8.56
CA ARG A 85 2.71 -9.18 8.72
C ARG A 85 2.20 -8.04 7.85
N PRO A 86 2.58 -6.80 8.15
CA PRO A 86 2.33 -5.68 7.25
C PRO A 86 2.94 -5.94 5.87
N GLY A 87 2.14 -5.76 4.82
CA GLY A 87 2.52 -6.05 3.44
C GLY A 87 2.10 -7.44 2.93
N SER A 88 1.60 -8.34 3.79
CA SER A 88 1.10 -9.65 3.34
C SER A 88 -0.06 -9.48 2.36
N TRP A 89 -0.06 -10.28 1.29
CA TRP A 89 -1.12 -10.25 0.30
C TRP A 89 -2.37 -10.94 0.83
N ILE A 90 -3.46 -10.17 1.00
CA ILE A 90 -4.79 -10.68 1.25
C ILE A 90 -5.38 -11.10 -0.10
N ILE A 91 -5.74 -12.37 -0.22
CA ILE A 91 -6.38 -12.93 -1.43
C ILE A 91 -7.88 -13.06 -1.30
N SER A 92 -8.40 -13.04 -0.07
CA SER A 92 -9.81 -13.19 0.24
C SER A 92 -10.11 -12.42 1.52
N PRO A 93 -11.22 -11.65 1.59
CA PRO A 93 -12.35 -11.60 0.63
C PRO A 93 -12.04 -10.82 -0.67
N ALA A 94 -10.92 -10.11 -0.72
CA ALA A 94 -10.50 -9.33 -1.86
C ALA A 94 -8.98 -9.33 -2.02
N GLY A 95 -8.49 -8.98 -3.22
CA GLY A 95 -7.09 -8.72 -3.48
C GLY A 95 -6.65 -7.40 -2.86
N CYS A 96 -6.14 -7.44 -1.64
CA CYS A 96 -5.68 -6.29 -0.87
C CYS A 96 -4.38 -6.60 -0.13
N THR A 97 -3.91 -5.67 0.69
CA THR A 97 -2.71 -5.82 1.51
C THR A 97 -3.06 -5.74 3.00
N ALA A 98 -2.40 -6.56 3.81
CA ALA A 98 -2.43 -6.45 5.26
C ALA A 98 -1.61 -5.24 5.76
N ASN A 99 -2.13 -4.61 6.80
CA ASN A 99 -1.64 -3.37 7.37
C ASN A 99 -0.80 -3.64 8.64
N PHE A 100 -0.66 -2.64 9.50
CA PHE A 100 -0.06 -2.76 10.82
C PHE A 100 -0.76 -3.78 11.73
N VAL A 101 0.02 -4.32 12.67
CA VAL A 101 -0.46 -5.18 13.74
C VAL A 101 -0.86 -4.32 14.94
N PHE A 102 -1.96 -4.67 15.59
CA PHE A 102 -2.49 -4.02 16.79
C PHE A 102 -2.64 -5.04 17.92
N GLY A 103 -2.67 -4.56 19.16
CA GLY A 103 -2.77 -5.41 20.35
C GLY A 103 -1.41 -5.87 20.87
N SER A 104 -1.39 -7.05 21.46
CA SER A 104 -0.21 -7.63 22.11
C SER A 104 -0.21 -9.14 21.92
N ALA A 105 0.93 -9.80 22.16
CA ALA A 105 1.07 -11.24 21.98
C ALA A 105 -0.10 -12.04 22.60
N ARG A 106 -0.70 -12.93 21.79
CA ARG A 106 -1.89 -13.74 22.10
C ARG A 106 -3.24 -12.99 22.09
N ASP A 107 -3.24 -11.75 21.65
CA ASP A 107 -4.43 -10.89 21.38
C ASP A 107 -4.05 -9.91 20.25
N TYR A 108 -3.49 -10.45 19.17
CA TYR A 108 -3.09 -9.66 18.02
C TYR A 108 -4.24 -9.48 17.04
N PHE A 109 -4.24 -8.31 16.43
CA PHE A 109 -5.11 -7.94 15.34
C PHE A 109 -4.23 -7.44 14.20
N ILE A 110 -4.70 -7.54 12.97
CA ILE A 110 -4.03 -6.93 11.82
C ILE A 110 -5.01 -6.11 11.01
N GLY A 111 -4.58 -4.94 10.55
CA GLY A 111 -5.44 -4.06 9.78
C GLY A 111 -5.49 -4.38 8.29
N THR A 112 -6.42 -3.75 7.59
CA THR A 112 -6.44 -3.54 6.13
C THR A 112 -7.33 -2.32 5.83
N ALA A 113 -7.58 -1.96 4.57
CA ALA A 113 -8.54 -0.91 4.26
C ALA A 113 -9.97 -1.41 4.55
N GLY A 114 -10.87 -0.51 4.94
CA GLY A 114 -12.27 -0.82 5.23
C GLY A 114 -12.99 -1.42 4.02
N HIS A 115 -12.81 -0.83 2.84
CA HIS A 115 -13.41 -1.33 1.61
C HIS A 115 -12.90 -2.74 1.19
N CYS A 116 -11.81 -3.22 1.79
CA CYS A 116 -11.25 -4.53 1.50
C CYS A 116 -12.00 -5.67 2.19
N ALA A 117 -12.63 -5.44 3.35
CA ALA A 117 -13.27 -6.51 4.12
C ALA A 117 -14.41 -5.99 5.00
N ASP A 118 -15.52 -6.73 5.03
CA ASP A 118 -16.68 -6.47 5.87
C ASP A 118 -16.61 -7.23 7.19
N VAL A 119 -17.34 -6.76 8.20
CA VAL A 119 -17.43 -7.46 9.49
C VAL A 119 -18.00 -8.87 9.29
N GLY A 120 -17.27 -9.87 9.79
CA GLY A 120 -17.61 -11.28 9.63
C GLY A 120 -16.86 -11.98 8.49
N ASP A 121 -16.15 -11.25 7.64
CA ASP A 121 -15.36 -11.87 6.57
C ASP A 121 -14.18 -12.67 7.11
N GLU A 122 -13.97 -13.83 6.52
CA GLU A 122 -12.83 -14.70 6.75
C GLU A 122 -11.65 -14.28 5.87
N VAL A 123 -10.54 -13.87 6.49
CA VAL A 123 -9.41 -13.29 5.77
C VAL A 123 -8.33 -14.33 5.52
N THR A 124 -7.96 -14.49 4.25
CA THR A 124 -6.87 -15.38 3.83
C THR A 124 -5.75 -14.60 3.18
N VAL A 125 -4.53 -14.88 3.63
CA VAL A 125 -3.31 -14.28 3.09
C VAL A 125 -2.41 -15.34 2.46
N VAL A 126 -1.54 -14.90 1.56
CA VAL A 126 -0.33 -15.64 1.22
C VAL A 126 0.73 -15.29 2.27
N ALA A 127 0.93 -16.19 3.23
CA ALA A 127 1.77 -15.95 4.40
C ALA A 127 3.24 -16.33 4.18
N ALA A 128 3.54 -17.15 3.19
CA ALA A 128 4.90 -17.53 2.82
C ALA A 128 4.90 -17.96 1.34
N PRO A 129 6.07 -18.15 0.70
CA PRO A 129 6.11 -18.65 -0.68
C PRO A 129 5.31 -19.95 -0.80
N GLY A 130 4.24 -19.92 -1.58
CA GLY A 130 3.38 -21.08 -1.82
C GLY A 130 2.47 -21.48 -0.66
N VAL A 131 2.31 -20.70 0.40
CA VAL A 131 1.48 -21.07 1.58
C VAL A 131 0.36 -20.07 1.82
N LEU A 132 -0.86 -20.58 1.82
CA LEU A 132 -2.09 -19.87 2.21
C LEU A 132 -2.37 -20.08 3.69
N MET A 133 -2.75 -19.01 4.38
CA MET A 133 -3.24 -19.08 5.75
C MET A 133 -4.49 -18.23 5.88
N ASN A 134 -5.57 -18.81 6.40
CA ASN A 134 -6.64 -17.99 6.94
C ASN A 134 -6.18 -17.48 8.31
N ILE A 135 -6.13 -16.16 8.43
CA ILE A 135 -5.53 -15.48 9.57
C ILE A 135 -6.56 -15.14 10.63
N GLY A 136 -7.84 -15.07 10.26
CA GLY A 136 -8.94 -14.81 11.17
C GLY A 136 -10.06 -14.02 10.53
N THR A 137 -10.81 -13.30 11.36
CA THR A 137 -12.11 -12.73 10.97
C THR A 137 -12.08 -11.22 11.16
N THR A 138 -12.65 -10.49 10.20
CA THR A 138 -12.82 -9.04 10.32
C THR A 138 -13.83 -8.73 11.44
N VAL A 139 -13.39 -8.00 12.46
CA VAL A 139 -14.22 -7.62 13.63
C VAL A 139 -14.63 -6.16 13.61
N LYS A 140 -13.97 -5.33 12.80
CA LYS A 140 -14.35 -3.94 12.55
C LYS A 140 -14.10 -3.61 11.08
N SER A 141 -15.00 -2.86 10.47
CA SER A 141 -14.80 -2.25 9.16
C SER A 141 -15.47 -0.88 9.13
N VAL A 142 -14.74 0.11 8.64
CA VAL A 142 -15.23 1.45 8.36
C VAL A 142 -14.78 1.80 6.97
N ASP A 143 -15.73 1.97 6.06
CA ASP A 143 -15.50 2.41 4.68
C ASP A 143 -16.35 3.67 4.43
N ARG A 144 -15.71 4.83 4.54
CA ARG A 144 -16.34 6.14 4.34
C ARG A 144 -15.38 7.11 3.64
N GLY A 145 -14.67 6.61 2.64
CA GLY A 145 -13.75 7.40 1.82
C GLY A 145 -12.44 7.79 2.51
N VAL A 146 -11.69 8.68 1.86
CA VAL A 146 -10.34 9.09 2.25
C VAL A 146 -10.31 9.62 3.69
N GLY A 147 -9.37 9.09 4.50
CA GLY A 147 -9.24 9.47 5.91
C GLY A 147 -10.15 8.71 6.86
N ASN A 148 -11.04 7.83 6.37
CA ASN A 148 -11.92 7.04 7.22
C ASN A 148 -12.27 5.69 6.58
N ASP A 149 -11.22 4.99 6.15
CA ASP A 149 -11.29 3.72 5.45
C ASP A 149 -10.29 2.75 6.09
N PHE A 150 -10.76 1.91 7.01
CA PHE A 150 -9.95 0.97 7.79
C PHE A 150 -10.78 -0.20 8.33
N ALA A 151 -10.23 -1.41 8.24
CA ALA A 151 -10.75 -2.62 8.85
C ALA A 151 -9.74 -3.27 9.80
N LEU A 152 -10.25 -3.98 10.80
CA LEU A 152 -9.47 -4.70 11.80
C LEU A 152 -9.87 -6.18 11.80
N ILE A 153 -8.87 -7.04 11.67
CA ILE A 153 -9.00 -8.49 11.64
C ILE A 153 -8.49 -9.03 12.98
N ASP A 154 -9.33 -9.78 13.67
CA ASP A 154 -8.95 -10.54 14.87
C ASP A 154 -8.18 -11.78 14.43
N VAL A 155 -6.92 -11.89 14.86
CA VAL A 155 -6.06 -13.00 14.45
C VAL A 155 -6.46 -14.25 15.24
N ARG A 156 -6.59 -15.37 14.55
CA ARG A 156 -6.93 -16.65 15.18
C ARG A 156 -5.91 -16.98 16.28
N PRO A 157 -6.36 -17.48 17.44
CA PRO A 157 -5.44 -17.91 18.51
C PRO A 157 -4.41 -18.95 18.05
N SER A 158 -4.78 -19.82 17.10
CA SER A 158 -3.88 -20.82 16.49
C SER A 158 -2.82 -20.22 15.56
N MET A 159 -2.98 -18.95 15.18
CA MET A 159 -2.15 -18.23 14.22
C MET A 159 -1.28 -17.12 14.82
N GLU A 160 -1.54 -16.73 16.06
CA GLU A 160 -0.78 -15.74 16.84
C GLU A 160 0.73 -15.90 16.75
N GLN A 161 1.22 -17.15 16.76
CA GLN A 161 2.64 -17.51 16.68
C GLN A 161 3.32 -17.12 15.36
N PHE A 162 2.55 -16.83 14.31
CA PHE A 162 3.07 -16.42 13.00
C PHE A 162 3.02 -14.90 12.80
N VAL A 163 2.52 -14.13 13.76
CA VAL A 163 2.41 -12.69 13.65
C VAL A 163 3.76 -12.03 13.86
N THR A 164 4.17 -11.17 12.92
CA THR A 164 5.27 -10.22 13.11
C THR A 164 4.79 -8.80 12.83
N PRO A 165 4.94 -7.86 13.79
CA PRO A 165 4.60 -6.46 13.56
C PRO A 165 5.52 -5.76 12.56
N SER A 166 6.65 -6.38 12.20
CA SER A 166 7.69 -5.79 11.35
C SER A 166 7.26 -5.73 9.88
N MET A 167 7.42 -4.57 9.24
CA MET A 167 7.28 -4.46 7.78
C MET A 167 8.46 -5.15 7.09
N ALA A 168 8.16 -6.02 6.12
CA ALA A 168 9.13 -6.86 5.40
C ALA A 168 10.47 -6.19 5.05
N TYR A 169 10.44 -5.07 4.30
CA TYR A 169 11.65 -4.43 3.78
C TYR A 169 12.22 -3.35 4.69
N PHE A 170 11.38 -2.74 5.51
CA PHE A 170 11.71 -1.50 6.20
C PHE A 170 11.89 -1.69 7.72
N GLY A 171 11.30 -2.74 8.28
CA GLY A 171 11.10 -2.82 9.72
C GLY A 171 10.02 -1.87 10.23
N GLY A 172 9.94 -1.76 11.55
CA GLY A 172 8.93 -0.95 12.21
C GLY A 172 7.50 -1.48 12.01
N PRO A 173 6.49 -0.77 12.52
CA PRO A 173 6.59 0.59 13.04
C PRO A 173 7.20 0.64 14.44
N THR A 174 7.98 1.67 14.76
CA THR A 174 8.53 1.87 16.11
C THR A 174 7.56 2.54 17.08
N ALA A 175 6.63 3.32 16.53
CA ALA A 175 5.57 4.03 17.25
C ALA A 175 4.54 4.57 16.25
N ALA A 176 3.41 5.08 16.74
CA ALA A 176 2.50 5.88 15.93
C ALA A 176 3.14 7.24 15.57
N GLY A 177 3.07 7.63 14.30
CA GLY A 177 3.54 8.91 13.78
C GLY A 177 2.40 9.91 13.56
N SER A 178 2.76 11.03 12.93
CA SER A 178 1.81 12.05 12.47
C SER A 178 2.36 12.62 11.16
N PRO A 179 1.95 12.10 9.99
CA PRO A 179 2.50 12.55 8.73
C PRO A 179 2.19 14.03 8.50
N GLN A 180 3.19 14.78 8.04
CA GLN A 180 3.11 16.19 7.69
C GLN A 180 3.54 16.41 6.24
N PRO A 181 3.01 17.44 5.54
CA PRO A 181 3.52 17.80 4.22
C PRO A 181 5.06 18.00 4.23
N GLY A 182 5.74 17.38 3.28
CA GLY A 182 7.20 17.32 3.19
C GLY A 182 7.83 16.06 3.79
N ASP A 183 7.09 15.28 4.60
CA ASP A 183 7.59 14.01 5.13
C ASP A 183 7.76 12.97 4.01
N VAL A 184 8.80 12.14 4.13
CA VAL A 184 8.97 10.95 3.30
C VAL A 184 8.21 9.79 3.92
N VAL A 185 7.40 9.13 3.11
CA VAL A 185 6.66 7.90 3.46
C VAL A 185 7.16 6.71 2.67
N GLU A 186 7.09 5.53 3.28
CA GLU A 186 7.52 4.24 2.76
C GLU A 186 6.39 3.23 2.93
N HIS A 187 6.14 2.41 1.91
CA HIS A 187 5.16 1.32 1.97
C HIS A 187 5.57 0.15 1.08
N SER A 188 5.07 -1.04 1.41
CA SER A 188 5.19 -2.22 0.56
C SER A 188 3.86 -2.95 0.56
N GLY A 189 3.03 -2.62 -0.43
CA GLY A 189 1.80 -3.34 -0.74
C GLY A 189 2.01 -4.41 -1.78
N HIS A 190 1.07 -5.35 -1.88
CA HIS A 190 1.12 -6.35 -2.94
C HIS A 190 1.12 -5.65 -4.30
N GLY A 191 0.01 -5.03 -4.72
CA GLY A 191 0.00 -4.30 -5.99
C GLY A 191 0.14 -5.25 -7.20
N LEU A 192 -0.98 -5.62 -7.79
CA LEU A 192 -1.15 -6.62 -8.84
C LEU A 192 -0.81 -6.13 -10.26
N VAL A 193 -0.47 -4.85 -10.43
CA VAL A 193 -0.30 -4.24 -11.77
C VAL A 193 1.06 -3.57 -11.97
N LEU A 194 1.70 -3.07 -10.91
CA LEU A 194 3.01 -2.42 -10.98
C LEU A 194 4.07 -3.23 -10.22
N GLY A 195 4.79 -4.08 -10.97
CA GLY A 195 5.86 -4.93 -10.47
C GLY A 195 5.38 -6.35 -10.15
N THR A 196 6.04 -6.99 -9.21
CA THR A 196 5.92 -8.44 -8.94
C THR A 196 5.17 -8.78 -7.64
N GLY A 197 4.43 -7.82 -7.07
CA GLY A 197 3.79 -7.97 -5.76
C GLY A 197 4.74 -7.57 -4.63
N GLY A 198 4.44 -6.65 -3.71
CA GLY A 198 5.27 -6.40 -2.51
C GLY A 198 6.51 -5.54 -2.74
N THR A 199 6.65 -4.90 -3.90
CA THR A 199 7.77 -4.00 -4.19
C THR A 199 7.81 -2.84 -3.18
N PRO A 200 8.95 -2.54 -2.53
CA PRO A 200 9.13 -1.33 -1.73
C PRO A 200 8.89 -0.07 -2.55
N ARG A 201 8.08 0.84 -2.02
CA ARG A 201 7.77 2.14 -2.63
C ARG A 201 7.95 3.25 -1.60
N ALA A 202 8.25 4.44 -2.10
CA ALA A 202 8.36 5.65 -1.29
C ALA A 202 7.67 6.82 -1.98
N GLY A 203 7.36 7.84 -1.19
CA GLY A 203 6.71 9.06 -1.66
C GLY A 203 6.90 10.23 -0.70
N VAL A 204 6.36 11.38 -1.08
CA VAL A 204 6.42 12.61 -0.26
C VAL A 204 5.00 13.07 0.05
N VAL A 205 4.69 13.24 1.34
CA VAL A 205 3.41 13.74 1.80
C VAL A 205 3.22 15.17 1.31
N VAL A 206 2.07 15.45 0.71
CA VAL A 206 1.72 16.78 0.17
C VAL A 206 0.42 17.32 0.75
N TYR A 207 -0.38 16.46 1.41
CA TYR A 207 -1.63 16.83 2.04
C TYR A 207 -1.74 16.22 3.44
N ARG A 208 -2.27 17.01 4.38
CA ARG A 208 -2.67 16.57 5.71
C ARG A 208 -3.89 17.36 6.14
N GLY A 209 -5.00 16.68 6.42
CA GLY A 209 -6.24 17.37 6.75
C GLY A 209 -7.40 16.43 7.10
N ASN A 210 -8.59 17.00 7.11
CA ASN A 210 -9.82 16.22 7.21
C ASN A 210 -10.15 15.69 5.81
N GLY A 211 -10.33 14.39 5.67
CA GLY A 211 -10.89 13.81 4.45
C GLY A 211 -12.40 13.60 4.55
N ASP A 212 -12.94 12.76 3.65
CA ASP A 212 -14.37 12.45 3.42
C ASP A 212 -15.10 11.72 4.59
N GLY A 213 -14.56 11.81 5.79
CA GLY A 213 -15.16 11.22 6.99
C GLY A 213 -14.21 11.08 8.16
N GLY A 214 -12.97 11.58 8.05
CA GLY A 214 -11.97 11.40 9.09
C GLY A 214 -10.64 12.09 8.82
N ASP A 215 -9.57 11.45 9.27
CA ASP A 215 -8.25 12.06 9.42
C ASP A 215 -7.33 11.55 8.31
N ALA A 216 -7.12 12.37 7.29
CA ALA A 216 -6.50 12.00 6.03
C ALA A 216 -5.08 12.54 5.87
N PHE A 217 -4.33 11.85 5.01
CA PHE A 217 -3.09 12.35 4.43
C PHE A 217 -2.99 11.85 2.98
N ALA A 218 -2.31 12.62 2.13
CA ALA A 218 -2.04 12.22 0.74
C ALA A 218 -0.58 12.53 0.39
N TRP A 219 -0.02 11.74 -0.51
CA TRP A 219 1.37 11.85 -0.95
C TRP A 219 1.48 11.66 -2.46
N VAL A 220 2.62 12.09 -3.00
CA VAL A 220 3.03 11.77 -4.36
C VAL A 220 3.88 10.51 -4.32
N GLY A 221 3.47 9.45 -5.01
CA GLY A 221 4.21 8.19 -5.06
C GLY A 221 3.51 7.07 -5.84
N ALA A 222 4.22 5.97 -6.07
CA ALA A 222 3.67 4.85 -6.81
C ALA A 222 2.67 4.02 -5.96
N ALA A 223 1.52 3.71 -6.55
CA ALA A 223 0.53 2.76 -6.04
C ALA A 223 -0.20 2.09 -7.21
N SER A 224 -0.80 0.92 -6.95
CA SER A 224 -1.47 0.10 -7.95
C SER A 224 -2.61 -0.72 -7.33
N PRO A 225 -3.55 -1.24 -8.15
CA PRO A 225 -4.59 -2.15 -7.64
C PRO A 225 -3.97 -3.32 -6.87
N GLY A 226 -4.49 -3.67 -5.72
CA GLY A 226 -3.93 -4.59 -4.73
C GLY A 226 -3.18 -3.92 -3.58
N ASP A 227 -2.75 -2.65 -3.72
CA ASP A 227 -2.05 -1.93 -2.65
C ASP A 227 -3.00 -1.38 -1.57
N SER A 228 -4.33 -1.45 -1.75
CA SER A 228 -5.28 -1.08 -0.70
C SER A 228 -5.00 -1.83 0.61
N GLY A 229 -4.99 -1.10 1.72
CA GLY A 229 -4.71 -1.58 3.06
C GLY A 229 -3.22 -1.64 3.41
N SER A 230 -2.31 -1.28 2.49
CA SER A 230 -0.88 -1.30 2.79
C SER A 230 -0.54 -0.42 3.97
N ALA A 231 0.29 -0.94 4.87
CA ALA A 231 0.91 -0.15 5.92
C ALA A 231 1.84 0.92 5.31
N VAL A 232 1.65 2.17 5.70
CA VAL A 232 2.49 3.30 5.30
C VAL A 232 3.21 3.82 6.54
N ARG A 233 4.54 3.85 6.50
CA ARG A 233 5.37 4.41 7.57
C ARG A 233 6.08 5.69 7.10
N LEU A 234 6.47 6.52 8.06
CA LEU A 234 7.44 7.59 7.86
C LEU A 234 8.85 6.99 7.75
N ALA A 235 9.75 7.66 7.03
CA ALA A 235 11.15 7.23 6.90
C ALA A 235 11.92 7.17 8.24
N ASN A 236 11.37 7.71 9.33
CA ASN A 236 11.88 7.58 10.70
C ASN A 236 11.34 6.35 11.46
N GLY A 237 10.70 5.43 10.74
CA GLY A 237 10.19 4.16 11.25
C GLY A 237 8.84 4.25 11.97
N ARG A 238 8.21 5.42 12.08
CA ARG A 238 6.89 5.55 12.73
C ARG A 238 5.76 5.28 11.75
N ALA A 239 4.67 4.65 12.19
CA ALA A 239 3.49 4.44 11.37
C ALA A 239 2.88 5.79 10.94
N ALA A 240 2.65 6.01 9.65
CA ALA A 240 1.96 7.19 9.14
C ALA A 240 0.44 6.94 9.03
N GLY A 241 0.07 5.77 8.52
CA GLY A 241 -1.31 5.40 8.22
C GLY A 241 -1.36 4.26 7.23
N ASP A 242 -2.39 4.23 6.41
CA ASP A 242 -2.58 3.24 5.37
C ASP A 242 -2.77 3.83 3.98
N LEU A 243 -2.69 2.96 2.98
CA LEU A 243 -2.93 3.28 1.58
C LEU A 243 -4.31 2.78 1.19
N THR A 244 -5.18 3.66 0.72
CA THR A 244 -6.59 3.30 0.43
C THR A 244 -7.01 3.66 -0.98
N HIS A 245 -6.64 4.84 -1.47
CA HIS A 245 -7.19 5.40 -2.70
C HIS A 245 -6.12 5.97 -3.64
N LEU A 246 -6.36 5.87 -4.95
CA LEU A 246 -5.75 6.76 -5.93
C LEU A 246 -6.57 8.03 -6.05
N VAL A 247 -5.91 9.17 -5.97
CA VAL A 247 -6.52 10.48 -6.16
C VAL A 247 -6.46 10.81 -7.65
N VAL A 248 -7.61 11.17 -8.23
CA VAL A 248 -7.70 11.60 -9.64
C VAL A 248 -8.13 13.06 -9.78
N GLY A 249 -8.60 13.71 -8.71
CA GLY A 249 -9.00 15.11 -8.72
C GLY A 249 -9.35 15.69 -7.35
N GLY A 250 -9.42 17.01 -7.26
CA GLY A 250 -9.92 17.75 -6.10
C GLY A 250 -8.89 18.01 -4.99
N GLU A 251 -9.37 18.04 -3.75
CA GLU A 251 -8.66 18.66 -2.61
C GLU A 251 -7.36 17.96 -2.19
N TYR A 252 -7.19 16.69 -2.55
CA TYR A 252 -6.01 15.91 -2.19
C TYR A 252 -4.85 16.13 -3.16
N LEU A 253 -5.08 16.80 -4.31
CA LEU A 253 -4.02 17.18 -5.23
C LEU A 253 -3.02 18.14 -4.56
N PRO A 254 -1.71 18.01 -4.86
CA PRO A 254 -1.11 17.20 -5.93
C PRO A 254 -0.87 15.73 -5.55
N GLY A 255 -1.35 15.23 -4.40
CA GLY A 255 -1.18 13.83 -4.03
C GLY A 255 -1.92 12.93 -5.02
N ASP A 256 -1.27 11.87 -5.48
CA ASP A 256 -1.83 10.83 -6.35
C ASP A 256 -2.27 9.60 -5.55
N VAL A 257 -1.89 9.51 -4.28
CA VAL A 257 -2.29 8.46 -3.35
C VAL A 257 -2.75 9.07 -2.02
N ALA A 258 -3.82 8.53 -1.44
CA ALA A 258 -4.36 8.99 -0.17
C ALA A 258 -4.72 7.85 0.79
N GLY A 259 -4.85 8.21 2.07
CA GLY A 259 -4.88 7.25 3.17
C GLY A 259 -5.61 7.71 4.42
N THR A 260 -5.87 6.76 5.31
CA THR A 260 -6.30 7.00 6.69
C THR A 260 -5.07 7.11 7.59
N THR A 261 -4.97 8.16 8.38
CA THR A 261 -3.82 8.31 9.31
C THR A 261 -3.85 7.27 10.43
N ILE A 262 -2.67 6.92 10.95
CA ILE A 262 -2.55 5.98 12.08
C ILE A 262 -3.34 6.44 13.31
N ALA A 263 -3.45 7.76 13.52
CA ALA A 263 -4.20 8.34 14.62
C ALA A 263 -5.70 7.99 14.53
N ARG A 264 -6.26 7.99 13.31
CA ARG A 264 -7.64 7.56 13.08
C ARG A 264 -7.80 6.05 13.17
N MET A 265 -6.87 5.29 12.59
CA MET A 265 -6.88 3.82 12.67
C MET A 265 -6.87 3.35 14.13
N LEU A 266 -6.04 3.94 14.99
CA LEU A 266 -5.99 3.63 16.42
C LEU A 266 -7.32 3.90 17.14
N LYS A 267 -8.03 4.99 16.77
CA LYS A 267 -9.36 5.29 17.30
C LYS A 267 -10.40 4.25 16.86
N ILE A 268 -10.37 3.83 15.60
CA ILE A 268 -11.29 2.81 15.07
C ILE A 268 -10.99 1.45 15.72
N ALA A 269 -9.71 1.05 15.73
CA ALA A 269 -9.24 -0.20 16.30
C ALA A 269 -9.58 -0.29 17.79
N GLY A 270 -9.34 0.77 18.56
CA GLY A 270 -9.47 0.74 20.02
C GLY A 270 -8.46 -0.20 20.67
N LYS A 271 -7.33 -0.44 19.98
CA LYS A 271 -6.23 -1.32 20.39
C LYS A 271 -4.91 -0.56 20.19
N PRO A 272 -3.87 -0.80 21.01
CA PRO A 272 -2.56 -0.19 20.81
C PRO A 272 -1.90 -0.70 19.52
N LEU A 273 -1.00 0.08 18.94
CA LEU A 273 -0.14 -0.36 17.85
C LEU A 273 0.93 -1.33 18.39
N ALA A 274 1.08 -2.50 17.76
CA ALA A 274 2.22 -3.37 18.03
C ALA A 274 3.46 -2.82 17.31
N THR A 275 4.59 -2.76 18.00
CA THR A 275 5.81 -2.12 17.48
C THR A 275 6.90 -3.14 17.14
N ALA A 276 7.74 -2.81 16.17
CA ALA A 276 8.95 -3.55 15.82
C ALA A 276 10.18 -2.61 15.75
N PRO A 277 11.41 -3.16 15.85
CA PRO A 277 12.62 -2.38 15.63
C PRO A 277 12.66 -1.71 14.25
N ASP A 278 13.32 -0.54 14.18
CA ASP A 278 13.54 0.18 12.92
C ASP A 278 14.72 -0.42 12.14
N GLY A 279 14.48 -1.55 11.49
CA GLY A 279 15.45 -2.20 10.62
C GLY A 279 14.83 -3.39 9.91
N PRO A 280 15.38 -3.80 8.75
CA PRO A 280 14.86 -4.94 8.00
C PRO A 280 14.73 -6.16 8.91
N ASP A 281 13.58 -6.83 8.84
CA ASP A 281 13.34 -8.03 9.64
C ASP A 281 14.40 -9.09 9.24
N PRO A 282 15.22 -9.60 10.19
CA PRO A 282 16.19 -10.64 9.88
C PRO A 282 15.51 -11.97 9.50
N THR A 283 14.20 -12.12 9.72
CA THR A 283 13.41 -13.25 9.26
C THR A 283 12.97 -13.07 7.80
N TYR A 284 13.90 -13.48 6.92
CA TYR A 284 13.61 -13.90 5.55
C TYR A 284 13.11 -15.36 5.58
#